data_AF-A0A0R0L8Q9-F1
#
_entry.id   AF-A0A0R0L8Q9-F1
#
_cell.length_a   1.000
_cell.length_b   1.000
_cell.length_c   1.000
_cell.angle_alpha   90.00
_cell.angle_beta   90.00
_cell.angle_gamma   90.00
#
_symmetry.space_group_name_H-M   'P 1'
#
loop_
_entity.id
_entity.type
_entity.pdbx_description
1 polymer ?
#
loop_
_entity_poly.entity_id
_entity_poly.type
_entity_poly.pdbx_seq_one_letter_code
_entity_poly.pdbx_strand_id
1 'polypeptide(L)'
;MENSDNDEPEKKRPHLTFVSSRTPRNSINTPATNKTADPGVLQFQNQQLVQQIDIQKHALHDLEEKIRELKGKQSSYDDLLIALNQLWTQLVDDMILLGIRAGRGKGKDTLQHLTDIDNPQGSLPLCPAEDIFLCRLIQKDSIKGISDDEIISCVKEALALRQSSTRELLKLLKDTIDYQMERAGSIAQVLHEDLSSEDAKIQMSKIDDMTKEEADNFREVVDTLHAKHKEYTVAIQNSINECSQDQSEIKRLAGELDEIVAELEESRRKLVNLEMQKDAAIGMNSPNADAVNGNLSPENIADRTMGLRELKDSIEEAKIVEADRLSELQDAQEDNQTLTKQFQDLQNELKDDKYVCTSRIYSLANDQLQHWMTELTRYKTSVESLQAGNVHVAKWENELNLKLESADSARQILGNSDHRIDDLELQLQKCIIEKNDLEIKMEEAKQDTGRKDIKSEFHVMASALSKEMGMMEGQLKRWKDAAHEAVSLREKTHSLREALSMKTSELKSLTNKCAEQVLEIKSLKTLTEKLQKENQELEFILDMHGQENYDKSSLNLHCWFIISPTLHVVIFERRLKVSIL
;
A
#
# COMPACT_ATOMS: atom_id res chain seq x y z
N MET A 1 -56.14 30.97 -33.03
CA MET A 1 -55.74 32.20 -32.33
C MET A 1 -54.27 32.02 -32.02
N GLU A 2 -53.35 32.81 -32.56
CA GLU A 2 -53.53 34.05 -33.33
C GLU A 2 -52.38 34.21 -34.34
N ASN A 3 -52.65 34.84 -35.49
CA ASN A 3 -51.69 34.96 -36.60
C ASN A 3 -50.76 36.17 -36.40
N SER A 4 -49.61 36.16 -37.08
CA SER A 4 -49.13 37.34 -37.79
C SER A 4 -48.19 36.94 -38.94
N ASP A 5 -48.41 37.54 -40.09
CA ASP A 5 -47.81 37.23 -41.39
C ASP A 5 -46.54 38.06 -41.67
N ASN A 6 -46.04 37.92 -42.91
CA ASN A 6 -45.06 38.75 -43.63
C ASN A 6 -43.55 38.48 -43.34
N ASP A 7 -42.65 38.48 -44.33
CA ASP A 7 -42.77 38.75 -45.78
C ASP A 7 -41.89 37.79 -46.60
N GLU A 8 -42.37 37.38 -47.77
CA GLU A 8 -41.55 36.79 -48.84
C GLU A 8 -40.90 37.92 -49.66
N PRO A 9 -39.70 37.69 -50.22
CA PRO A 9 -39.55 38.13 -51.60
C PRO A 9 -38.99 37.05 -52.53
N GLU A 10 -39.68 36.86 -53.64
CA GLU A 10 -39.28 36.01 -54.76
C GLU A 10 -37.82 36.26 -55.20
N LYS A 11 -37.05 35.18 -55.41
CA LYS A 11 -35.96 35.17 -56.41
C LYS A 11 -35.60 33.78 -56.92
N LYS A 12 -36.44 33.32 -57.85
CA LYS A 12 -36.10 32.54 -59.07
C LYS A 12 -34.99 31.48 -58.95
N ARG A 13 -35.43 30.22 -58.92
CA ARG A 13 -34.62 29.05 -59.32
C ARG A 13 -34.00 29.27 -60.72
N PRO A 14 -32.71 28.94 -60.93
CA PRO A 14 -32.21 28.48 -62.21
C PRO A 14 -32.40 26.96 -62.27
N HIS A 15 -33.48 26.49 -62.91
CA HIS A 15 -33.54 25.12 -63.36
C HIS A 15 -32.48 24.95 -64.47
N LEU A 16 -31.39 24.23 -64.20
CA LEU A 16 -30.44 23.82 -65.23
C LEU A 16 -31.06 22.68 -66.06
N THR A 17 -31.96 23.06 -66.96
CA THR A 17 -32.49 22.19 -68.00
C THR A 17 -31.32 21.74 -68.88
N PHE A 18 -31.01 20.44 -68.86
CA PHE A 18 -30.10 19.80 -69.81
C PHE A 18 -30.76 19.82 -71.20
N VAL A 19 -30.67 20.96 -71.90
CA VAL A 19 -31.08 21.07 -73.29
C VAL A 19 -30.01 20.39 -74.13
N SER A 20 -30.29 19.15 -74.54
CA SER A 20 -29.53 18.44 -75.57
C SER A 20 -29.53 19.27 -76.87
N SER A 21 -28.44 19.98 -77.14
CA SER A 21 -28.21 20.72 -78.37
C SER A 21 -27.84 19.77 -79.50
N ARG A 22 -28.84 18.99 -79.93
CA ARG A 22 -28.84 18.23 -81.17
C ARG A 22 -28.38 19.13 -82.33
N THR A 23 -27.30 18.73 -82.99
CA THR A 23 -26.70 19.49 -84.10
C THR A 23 -27.72 19.74 -85.23
N PRO A 24 -27.96 20.99 -85.65
CA PRO A 24 -28.81 21.27 -86.81
C PRO A 24 -28.06 20.92 -88.10
N ARG A 25 -28.55 19.89 -88.78
CA ARG A 25 -28.04 19.40 -90.06
C ARG A 25 -28.46 20.35 -91.19
N ASN A 26 -27.73 21.45 -91.37
CA ASN A 26 -27.91 22.33 -92.53
C ASN A 26 -27.00 21.91 -93.69
N SER A 27 -27.63 21.45 -94.76
CA SER A 27 -27.02 21.34 -96.09
C SER A 27 -27.55 22.48 -96.96
N ILE A 28 -26.66 23.21 -97.64
CA ILE A 28 -26.83 23.75 -99.01
C ILE A 28 -25.46 24.30 -99.48
N ASN A 29 -24.90 23.59 -100.45
CA ASN A 29 -24.07 24.02 -101.59
C ASN A 29 -23.44 25.44 -101.61
N THR A 30 -22.10 25.47 -101.54
CA THR A 30 -21.11 26.15 -102.43
C THR A 30 -21.39 27.56 -102.99
N PRO A 31 -20.38 28.47 -102.98
CA PRO A 31 -19.10 28.21 -103.64
C PRO A 31 -17.82 28.52 -102.83
N ALA A 32 -16.72 27.95 -103.30
CA ALA A 32 -15.38 28.26 -102.82
C ALA A 32 -15.06 29.75 -103.03
N THR A 33 -15.07 30.50 -101.93
CA THR A 33 -14.36 31.78 -101.85
C THR A 33 -13.49 31.74 -100.60
N ASN A 34 -12.18 31.81 -100.81
CA ASN A 34 -11.19 31.96 -99.75
C ASN A 34 -11.28 33.39 -99.18
N LYS A 35 -12.40 33.71 -98.54
CA LYS A 35 -12.48 34.85 -97.64
C LYS A 35 -11.83 34.41 -96.34
N THR A 36 -10.55 34.76 -96.23
CA THR A 36 -9.77 34.73 -94.99
C THR A 36 -10.68 35.15 -93.83
N ALA A 37 -10.95 34.21 -92.91
CA ALA A 37 -11.51 34.59 -91.61
C ALA A 37 -10.54 35.62 -91.02
N ASP A 38 -11.06 36.82 -90.74
CA ASP A 38 -10.23 37.95 -90.35
C ASP A 38 -9.37 37.54 -89.13
N PRO A 39 -8.02 37.56 -89.23
CA PRO A 39 -7.15 37.17 -88.15
C PRO A 39 -7.46 37.91 -86.85
N GLY A 40 -7.91 39.17 -86.92
CA GLY A 40 -8.33 39.94 -85.74
C GLY A 40 -9.58 39.39 -85.05
N VAL A 41 -10.57 38.90 -85.81
CA VAL A 41 -11.80 38.31 -85.26
C VAL A 41 -11.51 36.94 -84.63
N LEU A 42 -10.68 36.11 -85.28
CA LEU A 42 -10.23 34.84 -84.70
C LEU A 42 -9.34 35.05 -83.47
N GLN A 43 -8.45 36.04 -83.48
CA GLN A 43 -7.62 36.39 -82.33
C GLN A 43 -8.47 36.87 -81.15
N PHE A 44 -9.50 37.70 -81.40
CA PHE A 44 -10.45 38.13 -80.38
C PHE A 44 -11.26 36.97 -79.80
N GLN A 45 -11.79 36.08 -80.64
CA GLN A 45 -12.52 34.88 -80.19
C GLN A 45 -11.62 33.94 -79.37
N ASN A 46 -10.37 33.71 -79.79
CA ASN A 46 -9.41 32.93 -79.02
C ASN A 46 -9.06 33.61 -77.69
N GLN A 47 -8.89 34.93 -77.66
CA GLN A 47 -8.63 35.66 -76.41
C GLN A 47 -9.83 35.59 -75.44
N GLN A 48 -11.06 35.64 -75.95
CA GLN A 48 -12.28 35.46 -75.16
C GLN A 48 -12.40 34.04 -74.61
N LEU A 49 -12.10 33.01 -75.41
CA LEU A 49 -12.06 31.61 -74.96
C LEU A 49 -10.97 31.37 -73.91
N VAL A 50 -9.77 31.96 -74.07
CA VAL A 50 -8.70 31.89 -73.08
C VAL A 50 -9.14 32.53 -71.76
N GLN A 51 -9.74 33.72 -71.79
CA GLN A 51 -10.30 34.36 -70.58
C GLN A 51 -11.37 33.49 -69.91
N GLN A 52 -12.26 32.86 -70.69
CA GLN A 52 -13.29 31.96 -70.16
C GLN A 52 -12.70 30.69 -69.54
N ILE A 53 -11.68 30.10 -70.18
CA ILE A 53 -10.92 28.96 -69.65
C ILE A 53 -10.20 29.35 -68.35
N ASP A 54 -9.58 30.53 -68.29
CA ASP A 54 -8.87 30.97 -67.09
C ASP A 54 -9.84 31.26 -65.93
N ILE A 55 -11.02 31.85 -66.18
CA ILE A 55 -12.08 31.97 -65.18
C ILE A 55 -12.53 30.59 -64.67
N GLN A 56 -12.69 29.60 -65.57
CA GLN A 56 -13.04 28.23 -65.18
C GLN A 56 -11.94 27.54 -64.37
N LYS A 57 -10.65 27.75 -64.70
CA LYS A 57 -9.52 27.23 -63.91
C LYS A 57 -9.50 27.80 -62.49
N HIS A 58 -9.70 29.11 -62.33
CA HIS A 58 -9.75 29.73 -60.99
C HIS A 58 -10.92 29.15 -60.18
N ALA A 59 -12.12 29.05 -60.77
CA ALA A 59 -13.28 28.45 -60.10
C ALA A 59 -13.07 26.96 -59.76
N LEU A 60 -12.31 26.20 -60.56
CA LEU A 60 -11.91 24.83 -60.23
C LEU A 60 -10.90 24.78 -59.08
N HIS A 61 -9.90 25.66 -59.06
CA HIS A 61 -8.96 25.74 -57.94
C HIS A 61 -9.62 26.16 -56.62
N ASP A 62 -10.57 27.11 -56.65
CA ASP A 62 -11.38 27.48 -55.47
C ASP A 62 -12.17 26.27 -54.93
N LEU A 63 -12.71 25.42 -55.82
CA LEU A 63 -13.40 24.18 -55.45
C LEU A 63 -12.43 23.11 -54.93
N GLU A 64 -11.25 22.96 -55.53
CA GLU A 64 -10.20 22.04 -55.05
C GLU A 64 -9.70 22.43 -53.65
N GLU A 65 -9.52 23.73 -53.40
CA GLU A 65 -9.16 24.25 -52.07
C GLU A 65 -10.27 23.97 -51.05
N LYS A 66 -11.52 24.23 -51.41
CA LYS A 66 -12.67 23.94 -50.53
C LYS A 66 -12.86 22.46 -50.26
N ILE A 67 -12.61 21.58 -51.24
CA ILE A 67 -12.60 20.12 -51.04
C ILE A 67 -11.46 19.72 -50.08
N ARG A 68 -10.28 20.33 -50.20
CA ARG A 68 -9.14 20.09 -49.30
C ARG A 68 -9.46 20.53 -47.87
N GLU A 69 -10.07 21.70 -47.70
CA GLU A 69 -10.54 22.20 -46.40
C GLU A 69 -11.56 21.26 -45.75
N LEU A 70 -12.56 20.80 -46.53
CA LEU A 70 -13.57 19.86 -46.05
C LEU A 70 -12.97 18.51 -45.67
N LYS A 71 -12.02 17.97 -46.45
CA LYS A 71 -11.30 16.75 -46.09
C LYS A 71 -10.50 16.89 -44.80
N GLY A 72 -9.84 18.03 -44.58
CA GLY A 72 -9.11 18.30 -43.33
C GLY A 72 -10.04 18.45 -42.11
N LYS A 73 -11.23 19.01 -42.30
CA LYS A 73 -12.27 19.04 -41.25
C LYS A 73 -12.82 17.64 -40.96
N GLN A 74 -13.07 16.85 -41.99
CA GLN A 74 -13.50 15.45 -41.84
C GLN A 74 -12.46 14.63 -41.07
N SER A 75 -11.18 14.65 -41.46
CA SER A 75 -10.14 13.92 -40.73
C SER A 75 -10.04 14.36 -39.27
N SER A 76 -10.14 15.67 -38.97
CA SER A 76 -10.14 16.14 -37.59
C SER A 76 -11.35 15.70 -36.76
N TYR A 77 -12.48 15.41 -37.40
CA TYR A 77 -13.68 14.86 -36.76
C TYR A 77 -13.56 13.34 -36.56
N ASP A 78 -12.99 12.64 -37.54
CA ASP A 78 -12.70 11.20 -37.46
C ASP A 78 -11.65 10.92 -36.35
N ASP A 79 -10.61 11.74 -36.25
CA ASP A 79 -9.62 11.72 -35.16
C ASP A 79 -10.29 11.89 -33.79
N LEU A 80 -11.25 12.83 -33.68
CA LEU A 80 -12.02 13.06 -32.45
C LEU A 80 -12.92 11.87 -32.10
N LEU A 81 -13.55 11.23 -33.09
CA LEU A 81 -14.35 10.01 -32.88
C LEU A 81 -13.48 8.82 -32.45
N ILE A 82 -12.29 8.67 -33.02
CA ILE A 82 -11.31 7.64 -32.63
C ILE A 82 -10.88 7.87 -31.17
N ALA A 83 -10.52 9.10 -30.80
CA ALA A 83 -10.14 9.46 -29.44
C ALA A 83 -11.30 9.24 -28.44
N LEU A 84 -12.53 9.63 -28.78
CA LEU A 84 -13.71 9.38 -27.96
C LEU A 84 -13.98 7.88 -27.77
N ASN A 85 -13.80 7.08 -28.83
CA ASN A 85 -13.95 5.64 -28.76
C ASN A 85 -12.91 4.98 -27.85
N GLN A 86 -11.64 5.42 -27.95
CA GLN A 86 -10.55 4.97 -27.08
C GLN A 86 -10.82 5.29 -25.61
N LEU A 87 -11.23 6.54 -25.31
CA LEU A 87 -11.58 6.96 -23.95
C LEU A 87 -12.76 6.18 -23.37
N TRP A 88 -13.75 5.81 -24.19
CA TRP A 88 -14.86 4.97 -23.74
C TRP A 88 -14.43 3.53 -23.48
N THR A 89 -13.59 2.94 -24.34
CA THR A 89 -13.03 1.61 -24.08
C THR A 89 -12.22 1.60 -22.79
N GLN A 90 -11.32 2.58 -22.60
CA GLN A 90 -10.57 2.74 -21.35
C GLN A 90 -11.49 2.88 -20.12
N LEU A 91 -12.58 3.64 -20.21
CA LEU A 91 -13.56 3.75 -19.12
C LEU A 91 -14.17 2.38 -18.76
N VAL A 92 -14.49 1.55 -19.76
CA VAL A 92 -15.00 0.19 -19.54
C VAL A 92 -13.93 -0.68 -18.87
N ASP A 93 -12.70 -0.65 -19.36
CA ASP A 93 -11.57 -1.41 -18.80
C ASP A 93 -11.28 -1.01 -17.35
N ASP A 94 -11.20 0.30 -17.06
CA ASP A 94 -11.00 0.85 -15.72
C ASP A 94 -12.14 0.45 -14.76
N MET A 95 -13.39 0.43 -15.24
CA MET A 95 -14.54 -0.01 -14.45
C MET A 95 -14.51 -1.52 -14.14
N ILE A 96 -14.08 -2.35 -15.09
CA ILE A 96 -13.88 -3.79 -14.85
C ILE A 96 -12.73 -4.01 -13.86
N LEU A 97 -11.60 -3.31 -14.03
CA LEU A 97 -10.44 -3.37 -13.13
C LEU A 97 -10.80 -2.96 -11.69
N LEU A 98 -11.58 -1.90 -11.53
CA LEU A 98 -12.09 -1.47 -10.22
C LEU A 98 -13.04 -2.50 -9.60
N GLY A 99 -13.90 -3.15 -10.41
CA GLY A 99 -14.78 -4.22 -9.96
C GLY A 99 -14.00 -5.46 -9.46
N ILE A 100 -12.95 -5.85 -10.19
CA ILE A 100 -12.02 -6.91 -9.80
C ILE A 100 -11.30 -6.55 -8.50
N ARG A 101 -10.74 -5.33 -8.41
CA ARG A 101 -10.03 -4.85 -7.21
C ARG A 101 -10.92 -4.77 -5.99
N ALA A 102 -12.21 -4.52 -6.16
CA ALA A 102 -13.21 -4.50 -5.10
C ALA A 102 -13.75 -5.90 -4.73
N GLY A 103 -13.10 -6.98 -5.17
CA GLY A 103 -13.14 -8.29 -4.51
C GLY A 103 -14.43 -9.11 -4.64
N ARG A 104 -15.40 -8.67 -5.46
CA ARG A 104 -16.69 -9.38 -5.67
C ARG A 104 -16.99 -9.70 -7.14
N GLY A 105 -15.96 -9.74 -7.98
CA GLY A 105 -16.05 -10.41 -9.27
C GLY A 105 -15.92 -11.92 -9.07
N LYS A 106 -17.01 -12.69 -9.25
CA LYS A 106 -16.84 -14.09 -9.68
C LYS A 106 -16.05 -14.02 -10.98
N GLY A 107 -14.87 -14.66 -11.01
CA GLY A 107 -13.88 -14.45 -12.06
C GLY A 107 -14.50 -14.60 -13.44
N LYS A 108 -15.32 -15.64 -13.64
CA LYS A 108 -16.06 -15.85 -14.90
C LYS A 108 -16.92 -14.67 -15.35
N ASP A 109 -17.94 -14.29 -14.61
CA ASP A 109 -19.01 -13.42 -15.16
C ASP A 109 -18.51 -11.99 -15.43
N THR A 110 -17.51 -11.50 -14.68
CA THR A 110 -16.93 -10.16 -14.88
C THR A 110 -15.79 -10.15 -15.90
N LEU A 111 -14.99 -11.22 -15.98
CA LEU A 111 -13.94 -11.34 -17.02
C LEU A 111 -14.52 -11.75 -18.39
N GLN A 112 -15.75 -12.28 -18.44
CA GLN A 112 -16.49 -12.48 -19.70
C GLN A 112 -16.66 -11.16 -20.45
N HIS A 113 -16.93 -10.05 -19.76
CA HIS A 113 -17.03 -8.71 -20.36
C HIS A 113 -15.70 -8.16 -20.91
N LEU A 114 -14.55 -8.55 -20.34
CA LEU A 114 -13.24 -8.32 -20.95
C LEU A 114 -13.03 -9.18 -22.21
N THR A 115 -13.69 -10.35 -22.28
CA THR A 115 -13.49 -11.32 -23.36
C THR A 115 -14.34 -11.03 -24.60
N ASP A 116 -15.54 -10.45 -24.43
CA ASP A 116 -16.47 -10.14 -25.54
C ASP A 116 -16.02 -8.94 -26.41
N ILE A 117 -15.10 -8.10 -25.93
CA ILE A 117 -14.51 -6.99 -26.71
C ILE A 117 -13.33 -7.49 -27.57
N ASP A 118 -12.61 -8.51 -27.08
CA ASP A 118 -11.30 -8.93 -27.57
C ASP A 118 -11.36 -10.05 -28.63
N ASN A 119 -12.53 -10.32 -29.19
CA ASN A 119 -12.71 -11.33 -30.23
C ASN A 119 -13.07 -10.72 -31.61
N PRO A 120 -12.17 -9.94 -32.24
CA PRO A 120 -12.28 -9.52 -33.64
C PRO A 120 -11.93 -10.69 -34.58
N GLN A 121 -12.46 -11.89 -34.29
CA GLN A 121 -12.39 -13.06 -35.16
C GLN A 121 -13.48 -13.02 -36.26
N GLY A 122 -14.20 -11.89 -36.34
CA GLY A 122 -14.81 -11.43 -37.59
C GLY A 122 -13.73 -10.90 -38.52
N SER A 123 -13.73 -11.40 -39.76
CA SER A 123 -12.83 -11.02 -40.86
C SER A 123 -12.54 -9.51 -40.93
N LEU A 124 -11.32 -9.13 -41.36
CA LEU A 124 -11.03 -7.75 -41.75
C LEU A 124 -12.14 -7.24 -42.68
N PRO A 125 -12.91 -6.18 -42.32
CA PRO A 125 -14.02 -5.74 -43.14
C PRO A 125 -13.48 -5.25 -44.48
N LEU A 126 -14.00 -5.81 -45.58
CA LEU A 126 -13.57 -5.57 -46.97
C LEU A 126 -14.00 -4.18 -47.51
N CYS A 127 -14.14 -3.21 -46.61
CA CYS A 127 -14.64 -1.88 -46.87
C CYS A 127 -13.50 -0.88 -47.12
N PRO A 128 -13.77 0.27 -47.78
CA PRO A 128 -12.85 1.40 -47.87
C PRO A 128 -12.38 1.87 -46.48
N ALA A 129 -11.22 2.52 -46.41
CA ALA A 129 -10.61 2.96 -45.15
C ALA A 129 -11.53 3.88 -44.33
N GLU A 130 -12.35 4.66 -45.04
CA GLU A 130 -13.35 5.59 -44.55
C GLU A 130 -14.51 4.88 -43.79
N ASP A 131 -14.84 3.64 -44.15
CA ASP A 131 -15.99 2.91 -43.61
C ASP A 131 -15.62 1.99 -42.43
N ILE A 132 -14.32 1.70 -42.22
CA ILE A 132 -13.83 0.72 -41.22
C ILE A 132 -14.36 1.00 -39.81
N PHE A 133 -14.42 2.27 -39.41
CA PHE A 133 -14.89 2.66 -38.08
C PHE A 133 -16.38 2.32 -37.88
N LEU A 134 -17.22 2.65 -38.87
CA LEU A 134 -18.65 2.35 -38.85
C LEU A 134 -18.92 0.84 -38.94
N CYS A 135 -18.18 0.11 -39.77
CA CYS A 135 -18.24 -1.35 -39.86
C CYS A 135 -17.96 -2.02 -38.50
N ARG A 136 -16.92 -1.58 -37.78
CA ARG A 136 -16.60 -2.07 -36.43
C ARG A 136 -17.66 -1.68 -35.40
N LEU A 137 -18.14 -0.43 -35.42
CA LEU A 137 -19.16 0.06 -34.49
C LEU A 137 -20.49 -0.69 -34.61
N ILE A 138 -20.87 -1.08 -35.84
CA ILE A 138 -22.13 -1.77 -36.16
C ILE A 138 -21.96 -3.31 -36.15
N GLN A 139 -20.73 -3.81 -36.02
CA GLN A 139 -20.38 -5.24 -36.16
C GLN A 139 -20.86 -5.84 -37.51
N LYS A 140 -20.58 -5.14 -38.62
CA LYS A 140 -20.91 -5.59 -39.99
C LYS A 140 -19.70 -5.49 -40.93
N ASP A 141 -19.51 -6.53 -41.74
CA ASP A 141 -18.38 -6.65 -42.68
C ASP A 141 -18.43 -5.67 -43.86
N SER A 142 -19.61 -5.12 -44.17
CA SER A 142 -19.82 -4.16 -45.25
C SER A 142 -21.09 -3.31 -45.06
N ILE A 143 -20.99 -2.03 -45.39
CA ILE A 143 -22.11 -1.06 -45.39
C ILE A 143 -22.72 -0.92 -46.80
N LYS A 144 -22.07 -1.50 -47.81
CA LYS A 144 -22.40 -1.29 -49.23
C LYS A 144 -23.77 -1.89 -49.61
N GLY A 145 -24.76 -1.00 -49.77
CA GLY A 145 -26.13 -1.35 -50.18
C GLY A 145 -27.19 -1.17 -49.09
N ILE A 146 -26.81 -0.74 -47.89
CA ILE A 146 -27.73 -0.33 -46.82
C ILE A 146 -28.21 1.11 -47.09
N SER A 147 -29.47 1.43 -46.78
CA SER A 147 -29.96 2.81 -46.88
C SER A 147 -29.43 3.72 -45.76
N ASP A 148 -29.27 5.02 -46.02
CA ASP A 148 -28.75 5.98 -45.03
C ASP A 148 -29.56 5.96 -43.72
N ASP A 149 -30.89 5.82 -43.81
CA ASP A 149 -31.79 5.71 -42.65
C ASP A 149 -31.56 4.42 -41.84
N GLU A 150 -31.30 3.28 -42.49
CA GLU A 150 -30.96 2.01 -41.82
C GLU A 150 -29.57 2.08 -41.16
N ILE A 151 -28.58 2.72 -41.80
CA ILE A 151 -27.25 2.94 -41.19
C ILE A 151 -27.40 3.77 -39.91
N ILE A 152 -28.15 4.88 -39.98
CA ILE A 152 -28.45 5.73 -38.82
C ILE A 152 -29.17 4.94 -37.71
N SER A 153 -30.08 4.03 -38.08
CA SER A 153 -30.77 3.17 -37.11
C SER A 153 -29.80 2.19 -36.42
N CYS A 154 -28.97 1.48 -37.20
CA CYS A 154 -27.97 0.55 -36.65
C CYS A 154 -26.94 1.25 -35.74
N VAL A 155 -26.48 2.45 -36.11
CA VAL A 155 -25.55 3.23 -35.26
C VAL A 155 -26.23 3.64 -33.94
N LYS A 156 -27.50 4.07 -33.98
CA LYS A 156 -28.26 4.40 -32.77
C LYS A 156 -28.46 3.19 -31.86
N GLU A 157 -28.75 2.02 -32.43
CA GLU A 157 -28.90 0.77 -31.68
C GLU A 157 -27.58 0.33 -31.03
N ALA A 158 -26.48 0.32 -31.79
CA ALA A 158 -25.16 0.00 -31.26
C ALA A 158 -24.71 0.96 -30.13
N LEU A 159 -24.97 2.27 -30.29
CA LEU A 159 -24.69 3.25 -29.24
C LEU A 159 -25.59 3.05 -28.01
N ALA A 160 -26.88 2.73 -28.19
CA ALA A 160 -27.78 2.43 -27.09
C ALA A 160 -27.36 1.17 -26.32
N LEU A 161 -26.95 0.11 -27.02
CA LEU A 161 -26.44 -1.13 -26.44
C LEU A 161 -25.13 -0.90 -25.66
N ARG A 162 -24.20 -0.11 -26.22
CA ARG A 162 -22.97 0.29 -25.52
C ARG A 162 -23.27 1.09 -24.26
N GLN A 163 -24.24 2.01 -24.31
CA GLN A 163 -24.69 2.79 -23.16
C GLN A 163 -25.38 1.93 -22.09
N SER A 164 -26.22 0.96 -22.46
CA SER A 164 -26.86 0.06 -21.50
C SER A 164 -25.84 -0.85 -20.82
N SER A 165 -24.95 -1.48 -21.59
CA SER A 165 -23.86 -2.31 -21.07
C SER A 165 -22.94 -1.53 -20.11
N THR A 166 -22.52 -0.31 -20.48
CA THR A 166 -21.70 0.55 -19.60
C THR A 166 -22.45 0.93 -18.32
N ARG A 167 -23.78 1.15 -18.39
CA ARG A 167 -24.62 1.42 -17.21
C ARG A 167 -24.80 0.19 -16.31
N GLU A 168 -24.92 -1.00 -16.89
CA GLU A 168 -25.01 -2.26 -16.15
C GLU A 168 -23.71 -2.56 -15.40
N LEU A 169 -22.56 -2.35 -16.06
CA LEU A 169 -21.25 -2.42 -15.43
C LEU A 169 -21.09 -1.39 -14.29
N LEU A 170 -21.56 -0.15 -14.48
CA LEU A 170 -21.55 0.87 -13.43
C LEU A 170 -22.40 0.47 -12.22
N LYS A 171 -23.56 -0.16 -12.47
CA LYS A 171 -24.40 -0.69 -11.40
C LYS A 171 -23.69 -1.82 -10.65
N LEU A 172 -23.08 -2.77 -11.36
CA LEU A 172 -22.32 -3.87 -10.75
C LEU A 172 -21.14 -3.38 -9.91
N LEU A 173 -20.40 -2.38 -10.40
CA LEU A 173 -19.34 -1.70 -9.65
C LEU A 173 -19.89 -1.03 -8.38
N LYS A 174 -21.02 -0.32 -8.49
CA LYS A 174 -21.67 0.29 -7.31
C LYS A 174 -22.11 -0.76 -6.29
N ASP A 175 -22.84 -1.79 -6.71
CA ASP A 175 -23.32 -2.87 -5.85
C ASP A 175 -22.14 -3.58 -5.14
N THR A 176 -20.97 -3.63 -5.80
CA THR A 176 -19.71 -4.17 -5.24
C THR A 176 -19.08 -3.23 -4.20
N ILE A 177 -19.05 -1.92 -4.46
CA ILE A 177 -18.57 -0.90 -3.50
C ILE A 177 -19.47 -0.86 -2.26
N ASP A 178 -20.79 -0.88 -2.43
CA ASP A 178 -21.76 -0.87 -1.33
C ASP A 178 -21.56 -2.12 -0.42
N TYR A 179 -21.36 -3.31 -1.00
CA TYR A 179 -21.00 -4.53 -0.26
C TYR A 179 -19.66 -4.41 0.47
N GLN A 180 -18.62 -3.83 -0.16
CA GLN A 180 -17.33 -3.63 0.48
C GLN A 180 -17.41 -2.63 1.65
N MET A 181 -18.25 -1.60 1.56
CA MET A 181 -18.52 -0.69 2.67
C MET A 181 -19.26 -1.38 3.82
N GLU A 182 -20.25 -2.23 3.54
CA GLU A 182 -20.95 -3.03 4.56
C GLU A 182 -20.00 -4.02 5.26
N ARG A 183 -19.11 -4.66 4.51
CA ARG A 183 -18.02 -5.50 5.03
C ARG A 183 -17.06 -4.71 5.92
N ALA A 184 -16.56 -3.57 5.45
CA ALA A 184 -15.66 -2.71 6.22
C ALA A 184 -16.32 -2.18 7.50
N GLY A 185 -17.60 -1.80 7.43
CA GLY A 185 -18.40 -1.41 8.59
C GLY A 185 -18.58 -2.55 9.60
N SER A 186 -18.83 -3.78 9.12
CA SER A 186 -18.92 -4.98 9.96
C SER A 186 -17.61 -5.26 10.70
N ILE A 187 -16.47 -5.15 10.01
CA ILE A 187 -15.13 -5.34 10.62
C ILE A 187 -14.85 -4.23 11.64
N ALA A 188 -15.13 -2.97 11.29
CA ALA A 188 -14.93 -1.83 12.19
C ALA A 188 -15.79 -1.92 13.46
N GLN A 189 -17.03 -2.41 13.36
CA GLN A 189 -17.89 -2.64 14.52
C GLN A 189 -17.28 -3.69 15.45
N VAL A 190 -16.82 -4.84 14.92
CA VAL A 190 -16.19 -5.91 15.71
C VAL A 190 -14.89 -5.45 16.40
N LEU A 191 -14.16 -4.49 15.82
CA LEU A 191 -12.94 -3.91 16.40
C LEU A 191 -13.20 -2.86 17.49
N HIS A 192 -14.41 -2.31 17.58
CA HIS A 192 -14.77 -1.21 18.49
C HIS A 192 -15.77 -1.59 19.59
N GLU A 193 -16.46 -2.72 19.48
CA GLU A 193 -17.48 -3.18 20.42
C GLU A 193 -16.83 -4.10 21.48
N ASP A 194 -17.03 -3.80 22.77
CA ASP A 194 -16.54 -4.61 23.91
C ASP A 194 -17.33 -5.94 24.00
N LEU A 195 -16.99 -6.88 23.12
CA LEU A 195 -17.67 -8.16 22.96
C LEU A 195 -17.29 -9.17 24.06
N SER A 196 -18.27 -9.98 24.48
CA SER A 196 -18.06 -11.18 25.29
C SER A 196 -17.12 -12.16 24.57
N SER A 197 -16.36 -12.99 25.30
CA SER A 197 -15.34 -13.86 24.68
C SER A 197 -15.89 -14.87 23.67
N GLU A 198 -17.15 -15.32 23.82
CA GLU A 198 -17.77 -16.22 22.85
C GLU A 198 -18.32 -15.45 21.63
N ASP A 199 -18.88 -14.24 21.83
CA ASP A 199 -19.34 -13.38 20.74
C ASP A 199 -18.16 -12.88 19.89
N ALA A 200 -17.04 -12.51 20.54
CA ALA A 200 -15.78 -12.15 19.88
C ALA A 200 -15.25 -13.30 19.02
N LYS A 201 -15.36 -14.55 19.48
CA LYS A 201 -14.93 -15.74 18.74
C LYS A 201 -15.82 -16.03 17.53
N ILE A 202 -17.15 -15.86 17.66
CA ILE A 202 -18.09 -15.98 16.53
C ILE A 202 -17.80 -14.89 15.48
N GLN A 203 -17.62 -13.64 15.91
CA GLN A 203 -17.31 -12.53 15.01
C GLN A 203 -15.93 -12.69 14.34
N MET A 204 -14.92 -13.20 15.06
CA MET A 204 -13.60 -13.48 14.47
C MET A 204 -13.71 -14.57 13.39
N SER A 205 -14.47 -15.66 13.61
CA SER A 205 -14.69 -16.67 12.58
C SER A 205 -15.41 -16.12 11.34
N LYS A 206 -16.32 -15.14 11.52
CA LYS A 206 -16.97 -14.44 10.41
C LYS A 206 -15.97 -13.59 9.60
N ILE A 207 -15.02 -12.92 10.28
CA ILE A 207 -13.94 -12.16 9.61
C ILE A 207 -12.99 -13.10 8.86
N ASP A 208 -12.63 -14.24 9.45
CA ASP A 208 -11.81 -15.27 8.79
C ASP A 208 -12.50 -15.82 7.52
N ASP A 209 -13.80 -16.16 7.60
CA ASP A 209 -14.58 -16.62 6.45
C ASP A 209 -14.65 -15.55 5.34
N MET A 210 -14.87 -14.27 5.69
CA MET A 210 -14.91 -13.15 4.74
C MET A 210 -13.54 -12.83 4.13
N THR A 211 -12.44 -13.09 4.85
CA THR A 211 -11.06 -12.94 4.35
C THR A 211 -10.70 -14.11 3.43
N LYS A 212 -11.20 -15.31 3.73
CA LYS A 212 -11.03 -16.51 2.92
C LYS A 212 -11.79 -16.42 1.58
N GLU A 213 -13.03 -15.91 1.59
CA GLU A 213 -13.80 -15.65 0.37
C GLU A 213 -13.04 -14.68 -0.57
N GLU A 214 -12.46 -13.62 -0.03
CA GLU A 214 -11.62 -12.69 -0.80
C GLU A 214 -10.34 -13.34 -1.35
N ALA A 215 -9.66 -14.16 -0.55
CA ALA A 215 -8.48 -14.91 -1.00
C ALA A 215 -8.82 -15.93 -2.11
N ASP A 216 -10.00 -16.58 -2.05
CA ASP A 216 -10.50 -17.46 -3.10
C ASP A 216 -10.90 -16.69 -4.38
N ASN A 217 -11.52 -15.51 -4.25
CA ASN A 217 -11.83 -14.64 -5.39
C ASN A 217 -10.55 -14.15 -6.10
N PHE A 218 -9.53 -13.70 -5.35
CA PHE A 218 -8.24 -13.32 -5.94
C PHE A 218 -7.55 -14.50 -6.64
N ARG A 219 -7.66 -15.71 -6.11
CA ARG A 219 -7.15 -16.94 -6.72
C ARG A 219 -7.79 -17.17 -8.10
N GLU A 220 -9.12 -17.12 -8.20
CA GLU A 220 -9.86 -17.31 -9.47
C GLU A 220 -9.46 -16.26 -10.53
N VAL A 221 -9.31 -15.00 -10.12
CA VAL A 221 -8.87 -13.90 -11.01
C VAL A 221 -7.45 -14.14 -11.52
N VAL A 222 -6.50 -14.51 -10.64
CA VAL A 222 -5.11 -14.79 -11.02
C VAL A 222 -5.02 -16.00 -11.96
N ASP A 223 -5.74 -17.08 -11.66
CA ASP A 223 -5.77 -18.29 -12.51
C ASP A 223 -6.35 -17.97 -13.90
N THR A 224 -7.40 -17.14 -13.97
CA THR A 224 -8.00 -16.72 -15.25
C THR A 224 -7.05 -15.81 -16.05
N LEU A 225 -6.36 -14.87 -15.39
CA LEU A 225 -5.36 -14.02 -16.02
C LEU A 225 -4.16 -14.84 -16.53
N HIS A 226 -3.71 -15.84 -15.77
CA HIS A 226 -2.67 -16.78 -16.21
C HIS A 226 -3.10 -17.58 -17.43
N ALA A 227 -4.36 -18.04 -17.49
CA ALA A 227 -4.91 -18.72 -18.65
C ALA A 227 -4.91 -17.79 -19.89
N LYS A 228 -5.31 -16.52 -19.73
CA LYS A 228 -5.31 -15.51 -20.80
C LYS A 228 -3.90 -15.14 -21.27
N HIS A 229 -2.94 -14.93 -20.36
CA HIS A 229 -1.54 -14.72 -20.75
C HIS A 229 -0.97 -15.89 -21.57
N LYS A 230 -1.33 -17.13 -21.22
CA LYS A 230 -0.94 -18.31 -22.00
C LYS A 230 -1.58 -18.32 -23.39
N GLU A 231 -2.86 -17.96 -23.49
CA GLU A 231 -3.60 -17.83 -24.76
C GLU A 231 -2.96 -16.77 -25.68
N TYR A 232 -2.73 -15.55 -25.18
CA TYR A 232 -2.07 -14.49 -25.95
C TYR A 232 -0.64 -14.86 -26.34
N THR A 233 0.12 -15.54 -25.47
CA THR A 233 1.49 -16.01 -25.80
C THR A 233 1.47 -16.97 -27.00
N VAL A 234 0.49 -17.87 -27.07
CA VAL A 234 0.31 -18.77 -28.22
C VAL A 234 -0.13 -17.99 -29.47
N ALA A 235 -1.08 -17.06 -29.34
CA ALA A 235 -1.54 -16.25 -30.47
C ALA A 235 -0.41 -15.37 -31.07
N ILE A 236 0.39 -14.73 -30.22
CA ILE A 236 1.56 -13.94 -30.62
C ILE A 236 2.60 -14.84 -31.32
N GLN A 237 2.89 -16.02 -30.77
CA GLN A 237 3.85 -16.94 -31.40
C GLN A 237 3.36 -17.43 -32.78
N ASN A 238 2.05 -17.69 -32.93
CA ASN A 238 1.45 -18.04 -34.21
C ASN A 238 1.59 -16.88 -35.22
N SER A 239 1.24 -15.66 -34.83
CA SER A 239 1.38 -14.47 -35.69
C SER A 239 2.84 -14.18 -36.08
N ILE A 240 3.80 -14.41 -35.20
CA ILE A 240 5.24 -14.33 -35.52
C ILE A 240 5.64 -15.39 -36.56
N ASN A 241 5.12 -16.62 -36.44
CA ASN A 241 5.40 -17.70 -37.38
C ASN A 241 4.78 -17.39 -38.77
N GLU A 242 3.53 -16.92 -38.81
CA GLU A 242 2.83 -16.48 -40.01
C GLU A 242 3.57 -15.33 -40.70
N CYS A 243 3.92 -14.27 -39.96
CA CYS A 243 4.69 -13.14 -40.49
C CYS A 243 6.08 -13.57 -41.02
N SER A 244 6.72 -14.55 -40.39
CA SER A 244 7.98 -15.13 -40.87
C SER A 244 7.81 -15.92 -42.17
N GLN A 245 6.71 -16.65 -42.29
CA GLN A 245 6.32 -17.36 -43.52
C GLN A 245 6.04 -16.37 -44.65
N ASP A 246 5.19 -15.37 -44.43
CA ASP A 246 4.86 -14.31 -45.40
C ASP A 246 6.12 -13.55 -45.85
N GLN A 247 7.03 -13.23 -44.92
CA GLN A 247 8.30 -12.58 -45.27
C GLN A 247 9.19 -13.49 -46.13
N SER A 248 9.18 -14.81 -45.92
CA SER A 248 9.90 -15.76 -46.77
C SER A 248 9.28 -15.87 -48.18
N GLU A 249 7.95 -15.84 -48.27
CA GLU A 249 7.19 -15.85 -49.52
C GLU A 249 7.44 -14.57 -50.33
N ILE A 250 7.40 -13.40 -49.70
CA ILE A 250 7.72 -12.11 -50.32
C ILE A 250 9.15 -12.10 -50.87
N LYS A 251 10.13 -12.64 -50.13
CA LYS A 251 11.52 -12.77 -50.59
C LYS A 251 11.65 -13.70 -51.80
N ARG A 252 10.93 -14.83 -51.80
CA ARG A 252 10.87 -15.76 -52.95
C ARG A 252 10.29 -15.06 -54.19
N LEU A 253 9.13 -14.42 -54.05
CA LEU A 253 8.45 -13.71 -55.13
C LEU A 253 9.26 -12.52 -55.67
N ALA A 254 10.01 -11.82 -54.81
CA ALA A 254 10.92 -10.76 -55.25
C ALA A 254 12.08 -11.32 -56.09
N GLY A 255 12.68 -12.45 -55.70
CA GLY A 255 13.71 -13.12 -56.48
C GLY A 255 13.20 -13.63 -57.83
N GLU A 256 12.00 -14.21 -57.87
CA GLU A 256 11.33 -14.63 -59.11
C GLU A 256 11.03 -13.43 -60.03
N LEU A 257 10.66 -12.27 -59.48
CA LEU A 257 10.46 -11.05 -60.25
C LEU A 257 11.78 -10.51 -60.82
N ASP A 258 12.85 -10.49 -60.04
CA ASP A 258 14.18 -10.03 -60.50
C ASP A 258 14.73 -10.94 -61.61
N GLU A 259 14.52 -12.26 -61.53
CA GLU A 259 14.87 -13.22 -62.57
C GLU A 259 14.09 -12.95 -63.88
N ILE A 260 12.76 -12.77 -63.80
CA ILE A 260 11.91 -12.42 -64.95
C ILE A 260 12.32 -11.07 -65.56
N VAL A 261 12.69 -10.07 -64.75
CA VAL A 261 13.18 -8.78 -65.25
C VAL A 261 14.55 -8.93 -65.95
N ALA A 262 15.44 -9.77 -65.43
CA ALA A 262 16.72 -10.07 -66.06
C ALA A 262 16.56 -10.80 -67.41
N GLU A 263 15.66 -11.80 -67.49
CA GLU A 263 15.29 -12.46 -68.75
C GLU A 263 14.70 -11.48 -69.77
N LEU A 264 13.82 -10.58 -69.33
CA LEU A 264 13.20 -9.56 -70.17
C LEU A 264 14.26 -8.60 -70.75
N GLU A 265 15.17 -8.08 -69.93
CA GLU A 265 16.22 -7.16 -70.40
C GLU A 265 17.24 -7.89 -71.32
N GLU A 266 17.53 -9.16 -71.08
CA GLU A 266 18.34 -9.97 -71.99
C GLU A 266 17.61 -10.24 -73.34
N SER A 267 16.30 -10.46 -73.32
CA SER A 267 15.49 -10.56 -74.55
C SER A 267 15.52 -9.25 -75.36
N ARG A 268 15.50 -8.10 -74.67
CA ARG A 268 15.62 -6.77 -75.26
C ARG A 268 16.99 -6.53 -75.88
N ARG A 269 18.10 -6.92 -75.21
CA ARG A 269 19.46 -6.84 -75.78
C ARG A 269 19.58 -7.68 -77.06
N LYS A 270 19.01 -8.89 -77.07
CA LYS A 270 18.96 -9.75 -78.26
C LYS A 270 18.19 -9.08 -79.41
N LEU A 271 17.06 -8.44 -79.13
CA LEU A 271 16.29 -7.68 -80.12
C LEU A 271 17.11 -6.54 -80.75
N VAL A 272 17.78 -5.72 -79.93
CA VAL A 272 18.61 -4.59 -80.40
C VAL A 272 19.78 -5.07 -81.25
N ASN A 273 20.44 -6.19 -80.87
CA ASN A 273 21.54 -6.75 -81.66
C ASN A 273 21.05 -7.26 -83.04
N LEU A 274 19.87 -7.88 -83.10
CA LEU A 274 19.25 -8.28 -84.38
C LEU A 274 18.89 -7.07 -85.25
N GLU A 275 18.43 -5.96 -84.65
CA GLU A 275 18.17 -4.71 -85.36
C GLU A 275 19.45 -4.10 -85.94
N MET A 276 20.53 -4.02 -85.15
CA MET A 276 21.84 -3.55 -85.61
C MET A 276 22.43 -4.41 -86.75
N GLN A 277 22.27 -5.74 -86.69
CA GLN A 277 22.72 -6.64 -87.76
C GLN A 277 21.93 -6.44 -89.06
N LYS A 278 20.61 -6.23 -88.96
CA LYS A 278 19.75 -5.92 -90.10
C LYS A 278 20.18 -4.62 -90.78
N ASP A 279 20.53 -3.59 -90.00
CA ASP A 279 20.96 -2.29 -90.53
C ASP A 279 22.38 -2.33 -91.11
N ALA A 280 23.31 -3.09 -90.52
CA ALA A 280 24.66 -3.28 -91.05
C ALA A 280 24.68 -4.03 -92.40
N ALA A 281 23.83 -5.05 -92.57
CA ALA A 281 23.73 -5.82 -93.81
C ALA A 281 23.24 -4.98 -95.01
N ILE A 282 22.56 -3.85 -94.77
CA ILE A 282 22.09 -2.92 -95.81
C ILE A 282 23.25 -2.06 -96.37
N GLY A 283 24.37 -1.93 -95.65
CA GLY A 283 25.48 -1.04 -96.03
C GLY A 283 26.57 -1.61 -96.95
N MET A 284 26.67 -2.94 -97.13
CA MET A 284 27.85 -3.59 -97.74
C MET A 284 27.71 -4.05 -99.20
N ASN A 285 26.74 -3.52 -99.97
CA ASN A 285 26.50 -3.94 -101.35
C ASN A 285 27.00 -2.93 -102.41
N SER A 286 28.31 -2.92 -102.71
CA SER A 286 28.86 -2.35 -103.97
C SER A 286 30.30 -2.83 -104.27
N PRO A 287 30.61 -3.39 -105.46
CA PRO A 287 31.96 -3.87 -105.82
C PRO A 287 32.67 -3.06 -106.92
N ASN A 288 34.02 -3.14 -106.98
CA ASN A 288 34.86 -3.33 -108.20
C ASN A 288 36.34 -2.87 -108.02
N ALA A 289 37.30 -3.60 -108.62
CA ALA A 289 38.48 -3.07 -109.34
C ALA A 289 39.38 -4.17 -109.98
N ASP A 290 39.76 -3.99 -111.25
CA ASP A 290 40.76 -4.77 -112.03
C ASP A 290 42.01 -3.92 -112.39
N ALA A 291 43.20 -4.53 -112.55
CA ALA A 291 44.37 -4.08 -113.36
C ALA A 291 45.49 -5.18 -113.38
N VAL A 292 46.30 -5.53 -114.41
CA VAL A 292 46.54 -5.14 -115.83
C VAL A 292 47.75 -4.21 -116.14
N ASN A 293 48.63 -4.67 -117.07
CA ASN A 293 49.76 -4.01 -117.78
C ASN A 293 51.07 -3.70 -117.01
N GLY A 294 52.29 -3.66 -117.59
CA GLY A 294 52.79 -4.00 -118.95
C GLY A 294 54.15 -3.34 -119.32
N ASN A 295 54.80 -3.76 -120.43
CA ASN A 295 55.83 -3.06 -121.28
C ASN A 295 57.34 -3.46 -121.23
N LEU A 296 58.07 -3.16 -122.34
CA LEU A 296 59.44 -3.59 -122.71
C LEU A 296 60.28 -2.47 -123.41
N SER A 297 61.62 -2.68 -123.49
CA SER A 297 62.62 -2.14 -124.47
C SER A 297 63.10 -0.67 -124.39
N PRO A 298 64.24 -0.26 -125.03
CA PRO A 298 65.43 -1.02 -125.52
C PRO A 298 66.84 -0.34 -125.35
N GLU A 299 67.92 -1.08 -125.71
CA GLU A 299 69.27 -0.63 -126.19
C GLU A 299 70.21 0.20 -125.26
N ASN A 300 71.56 0.23 -125.43
CA ASN A 300 72.46 -0.32 -126.47
C ASN A 300 73.81 -0.86 -125.89
N ILE A 301 74.60 -1.56 -126.70
CA ILE A 301 75.75 -2.41 -126.30
C ILE A 301 77.10 -1.78 -126.67
N ALA A 302 77.95 -1.38 -125.70
CA ALA A 302 79.36 -1.02 -125.99
C ALA A 302 80.38 -0.98 -124.82
N ASP A 303 80.28 -1.79 -123.75
CA ASP A 303 81.42 -1.94 -122.80
C ASP A 303 81.61 -3.39 -122.34
N ARG A 304 81.48 -4.29 -123.32
CA ARG A 304 81.02 -5.65 -123.05
C ARG A 304 82.06 -6.59 -122.46
N THR A 305 83.35 -6.26 -122.37
CA THR A 305 84.39 -7.29 -122.10
C THR A 305 84.98 -7.23 -120.68
N MET A 306 85.11 -6.04 -120.08
CA MET A 306 85.32 -5.91 -118.62
C MET A 306 83.97 -6.06 -117.91
N GLY A 307 82.96 -5.38 -118.46
CA GLY A 307 81.56 -5.56 -118.08
C GLY A 307 81.06 -7.00 -118.12
N LEU A 308 81.43 -7.88 -119.09
CA LEU A 308 80.91 -9.27 -119.09
C LEU A 308 81.38 -10.11 -117.90
N ARG A 309 82.54 -9.84 -117.31
CA ARG A 309 83.00 -10.60 -116.14
C ARG A 309 82.29 -10.10 -114.89
N GLU A 310 82.34 -8.80 -114.65
CA GLU A 310 81.68 -8.17 -113.50
C GLU A 310 80.15 -8.35 -113.55
N LEU A 311 79.53 -8.28 -114.73
CA LEU A 311 78.12 -8.61 -114.95
C LEU A 311 77.83 -10.09 -114.74
N LYS A 312 78.73 -11.00 -115.12
CA LYS A 312 78.54 -12.43 -114.86
C LYS A 312 78.62 -12.72 -113.36
N ASP A 313 79.62 -12.15 -112.69
CA ASP A 313 79.83 -12.34 -111.25
C ASP A 313 78.68 -11.67 -110.46
N SER A 314 78.21 -10.48 -110.89
CA SER A 314 77.02 -9.80 -110.34
C SER A 314 75.70 -10.54 -110.65
N ILE A 315 75.56 -11.20 -111.81
CA ILE A 315 74.41 -12.07 -112.08
C ILE A 315 74.44 -13.30 -111.17
N GLU A 316 75.61 -13.87 -110.88
CA GLU A 316 75.71 -15.02 -109.99
C GLU A 316 75.47 -14.62 -108.52
N GLU A 317 76.00 -13.48 -108.07
CA GLU A 317 75.68 -12.89 -106.77
C GLU A 317 74.19 -12.55 -106.65
N ALA A 318 73.57 -11.96 -107.68
CA ALA A 318 72.15 -11.67 -107.69
C ALA A 318 71.28 -12.94 -107.62
N LYS A 319 71.68 -14.05 -108.26
CA LYS A 319 70.99 -15.35 -108.11
C LYS A 319 71.13 -15.93 -106.70
N ILE A 320 72.29 -15.78 -106.07
CA ILE A 320 72.50 -16.23 -104.68
C ILE A 320 71.60 -15.41 -103.76
N VAL A 321 71.61 -14.08 -103.89
CA VAL A 321 70.71 -13.19 -103.13
C VAL A 321 69.22 -13.45 -103.42
N GLU A 322 68.84 -13.78 -104.66
CA GLU A 322 67.47 -14.16 -105.01
C GLU A 322 67.09 -15.52 -104.39
N ALA A 323 68.00 -16.50 -104.39
CA ALA A 323 67.79 -17.80 -103.76
C ALA A 323 67.71 -17.70 -102.22
N ASP A 324 68.59 -16.93 -101.60
CA ASP A 324 68.59 -16.64 -100.16
C ASP A 324 67.28 -15.93 -99.77
N ARG A 325 66.87 -14.91 -100.53
CA ARG A 325 65.63 -14.16 -100.29
C ARG A 325 64.36 -14.98 -100.56
N LEU A 326 64.41 -15.95 -101.48
CA LEU A 326 63.35 -16.95 -101.65
C LEU A 326 63.30 -17.92 -100.48
N SER A 327 64.45 -18.33 -99.92
CA SER A 327 64.54 -19.15 -98.71
C SER A 327 63.97 -18.40 -97.50
N GLU A 328 64.41 -17.16 -97.24
CA GLU A 328 63.88 -16.31 -96.16
C GLU A 328 62.36 -16.10 -96.28
N LEU A 329 61.84 -15.94 -97.50
CA LEU A 329 60.41 -15.80 -97.74
C LEU A 329 59.65 -17.11 -97.51
N GLN A 330 60.25 -18.26 -97.87
CA GLN A 330 59.68 -19.57 -97.56
C GLN A 330 59.68 -19.84 -96.05
N ASP A 331 60.79 -19.61 -95.35
CA ASP A 331 60.90 -19.76 -93.90
C ASP A 331 59.88 -18.86 -93.18
N ALA A 332 59.77 -17.59 -93.57
CA ALA A 332 58.75 -16.68 -93.04
C ALA A 332 57.31 -17.13 -93.38
N GLN A 333 57.08 -17.80 -94.51
CA GLN A 333 55.78 -18.38 -94.85
C GLN A 333 55.46 -19.63 -94.02
N GLU A 334 56.46 -20.44 -93.65
CA GLU A 334 56.32 -21.60 -92.75
C GLU A 334 56.11 -21.17 -91.29
N ASP A 335 56.80 -20.11 -90.84
CA ASP A 335 56.58 -19.47 -89.53
C ASP A 335 55.17 -18.86 -89.42
N ASN A 336 54.70 -18.15 -90.46
CA ASN A 336 53.34 -17.59 -90.47
C ASN A 336 52.26 -18.69 -90.47
N GLN A 337 52.48 -19.82 -91.14
CA GLN A 337 51.59 -20.98 -91.04
C GLN A 337 51.58 -21.57 -89.63
N THR A 338 52.75 -21.65 -89.00
CA THR A 338 52.90 -22.16 -87.61
C THR A 338 52.19 -21.25 -86.61
N LEU A 339 52.36 -19.93 -86.70
CA LEU A 339 51.67 -18.95 -85.86
C LEU A 339 50.15 -18.96 -86.09
N THR A 340 49.70 -19.09 -87.33
CA THR A 340 48.26 -19.21 -87.67
C THR A 340 47.66 -20.45 -87.00
N LYS A 341 48.38 -21.57 -87.01
CA LYS A 341 47.95 -22.80 -86.31
C LYS A 341 47.89 -22.60 -84.80
N GLN A 342 48.93 -22.03 -84.18
CA GLN A 342 48.93 -21.72 -82.73
C GLN A 342 47.76 -20.80 -82.34
N PHE A 343 47.46 -19.80 -83.15
CA PHE A 343 46.33 -18.90 -82.92
C PHE A 343 44.98 -19.64 -83.00
N GLN A 344 44.84 -20.57 -83.96
CA GLN A 344 43.65 -21.41 -84.07
C GLN A 344 43.49 -22.36 -82.88
N ASP A 345 44.59 -22.94 -82.40
CA ASP A 345 44.60 -23.83 -81.22
C ASP A 345 44.19 -23.05 -79.95
N LEU A 346 44.75 -21.86 -79.71
CA LEU A 346 44.34 -20.97 -78.61
C LEU A 346 42.87 -20.52 -78.71
N GLN A 347 42.37 -20.26 -79.92
CA GLN A 347 40.96 -19.92 -80.13
C GLN A 347 40.03 -21.09 -79.78
N ASN A 348 40.47 -22.33 -80.01
CA ASN A 348 39.72 -23.53 -79.63
C ASN A 348 39.73 -23.70 -78.10
N GLU A 349 40.89 -23.58 -77.44
CA GLU A 349 41.01 -23.65 -75.98
C GLU A 349 40.12 -22.63 -75.27
N LEU A 350 40.14 -21.35 -75.70
CA LEU A 350 39.27 -20.30 -75.16
C LEU A 350 37.77 -20.62 -75.34
N LYS A 351 37.40 -21.30 -76.43
CA LYS A 351 36.02 -21.71 -76.70
C LYS A 351 35.59 -22.86 -75.80
N ASP A 352 36.49 -23.80 -75.53
CA ASP A 352 36.26 -24.93 -74.62
C ASP A 352 36.17 -24.46 -73.16
N ASP A 353 37.04 -23.54 -72.72
CA ASP A 353 36.93 -22.88 -71.41
C ASP A 353 35.60 -22.12 -71.26
N LYS A 354 35.20 -21.38 -72.29
CA LYS A 354 33.90 -20.71 -72.29
C LYS A 354 32.75 -21.72 -72.21
N TYR A 355 32.85 -22.85 -72.91
CA TYR A 355 31.87 -23.92 -72.83
C TYR A 355 31.80 -24.52 -71.42
N VAL A 356 32.94 -24.75 -70.76
CA VAL A 356 33.01 -25.21 -69.36
C VAL A 356 32.35 -24.21 -68.41
N CYS A 357 32.61 -22.90 -68.55
CA CYS A 357 31.97 -21.87 -67.72
C CYS A 357 30.46 -21.76 -67.97
N THR A 358 29.99 -21.98 -69.20
CA THR A 358 28.56 -22.05 -69.53
C THR A 358 27.92 -23.42 -69.26
N SER A 359 28.71 -24.41 -68.79
CA SER A 359 28.22 -25.75 -68.53
C SER A 359 27.32 -25.77 -67.31
N ARG A 360 26.23 -26.55 -67.39
CA ARG A 360 25.27 -26.76 -66.30
C ARG A 360 25.91 -27.21 -64.97
N ILE A 361 27.04 -27.91 -65.04
CA ILE A 361 27.77 -28.34 -63.83
C ILE A 361 28.45 -27.14 -63.15
N TYR A 362 29.06 -26.26 -63.95
CA TYR A 362 29.71 -25.05 -63.44
C TYR A 362 28.67 -24.04 -62.91
N SER A 363 27.56 -23.83 -63.64
CA SER A 363 26.47 -22.97 -63.16
C SER A 363 25.91 -23.49 -61.82
N LEU A 364 25.55 -24.77 -61.74
CA LEU A 364 25.05 -25.38 -60.50
C LEU A 364 26.04 -25.26 -59.33
N ALA A 365 27.34 -25.44 -59.58
CA ALA A 365 28.37 -25.27 -58.55
C ALA A 365 28.51 -23.80 -58.11
N ASN A 366 28.41 -22.86 -59.04
CA ASN A 366 28.36 -21.43 -58.72
C ASN A 366 27.10 -21.06 -57.92
N ASP A 367 25.93 -21.56 -58.31
CA ASP A 367 24.66 -21.29 -57.63
C ASP A 367 24.68 -21.82 -56.20
N GLN A 368 25.25 -23.02 -56.00
CA GLN A 368 25.51 -23.58 -54.66
C GLN A 368 26.50 -22.71 -53.86
N LEU A 369 27.56 -22.19 -54.48
CA LEU A 369 28.51 -21.30 -53.81
C LEU A 369 27.84 -19.98 -53.39
N GLN A 370 27.02 -19.38 -54.24
CA GLN A 370 26.24 -18.18 -53.90
C GLN A 370 25.23 -18.46 -52.78
N HIS A 371 24.56 -19.61 -52.79
CA HIS A 371 23.69 -20.05 -51.69
C HIS A 371 24.44 -20.16 -50.37
N TRP A 372 25.61 -20.82 -50.34
CA TRP A 372 26.41 -20.91 -49.12
C TRP A 372 26.97 -19.55 -48.66
N MET A 373 27.27 -18.65 -49.59
CA MET A 373 27.74 -17.29 -49.29
C MET A 373 26.62 -16.40 -48.72
N THR A 374 25.37 -16.54 -49.19
CA THR A 374 24.22 -15.84 -48.61
C THR A 374 23.84 -16.43 -47.24
N GLU A 375 23.86 -17.75 -47.07
CA GLU A 375 23.65 -18.40 -45.77
C GLU A 375 24.73 -18.01 -44.74
N LEU A 376 26.01 -17.98 -45.11
CA LEU A 376 27.10 -17.50 -44.26
C LEU A 376 26.84 -16.05 -43.79
N THR A 377 26.39 -15.20 -44.72
CA THR A 377 26.05 -13.80 -44.42
C THR A 377 24.86 -13.71 -43.47
N ARG A 378 23.83 -14.54 -43.65
CA ARG A 378 22.68 -14.65 -42.73
C ARG A 378 23.13 -15.06 -41.34
N TYR A 379 23.89 -16.14 -41.20
CA TYR A 379 24.40 -16.57 -39.90
C TYR A 379 25.27 -15.52 -39.21
N LYS A 380 26.11 -14.80 -39.97
CA LYS A 380 26.91 -13.68 -39.45
C LYS A 380 26.01 -12.59 -38.84
N THR A 381 24.97 -12.15 -39.54
CA THR A 381 24.02 -11.15 -39.01
C THR A 381 23.27 -11.65 -37.76
N SER A 382 22.90 -12.94 -37.71
CA SER A 382 22.31 -13.53 -36.51
C SER A 382 23.28 -13.55 -35.32
N VAL A 383 24.56 -13.86 -35.53
CA VAL A 383 25.59 -13.83 -34.47
C VAL A 383 25.85 -12.41 -33.98
N GLU A 384 25.94 -11.43 -34.88
CA GLU A 384 26.10 -10.01 -34.52
C GLU A 384 24.89 -9.49 -33.69
N SER A 385 23.67 -9.88 -34.06
CA SER A 385 22.45 -9.57 -33.30
C SER A 385 22.44 -10.23 -31.91
N LEU A 386 22.81 -11.51 -31.80
CA LEU A 386 22.93 -12.20 -30.51
C LEU A 386 24.03 -11.60 -29.63
N GLN A 387 25.16 -11.19 -30.21
CA GLN A 387 26.24 -10.53 -29.49
C GLN A 387 25.82 -9.14 -28.97
N ALA A 388 25.04 -8.39 -29.74
CA ALA A 388 24.40 -7.15 -29.26
C ALA A 388 23.39 -7.42 -28.13
N GLY A 389 22.62 -8.51 -28.22
CA GLY A 389 21.74 -8.99 -27.16
C GLY A 389 22.49 -9.30 -25.85
N ASN A 390 23.63 -9.98 -25.93
CA ASN A 390 24.45 -10.31 -24.76
C ASN A 390 24.93 -9.07 -23.98
N VAL A 391 25.20 -7.94 -24.66
CA VAL A 391 25.55 -6.68 -23.99
C VAL A 391 24.38 -6.15 -23.14
N HIS A 392 23.15 -6.31 -23.62
CA HIS A 392 21.95 -5.95 -22.84
C HIS A 392 21.78 -6.89 -21.65
N VAL A 393 21.92 -8.21 -21.84
CA VAL A 393 21.84 -9.20 -20.75
C VAL A 393 22.88 -8.90 -19.66
N ALA A 394 24.14 -8.66 -20.03
CA ALA A 394 25.19 -8.30 -19.06
C ALA A 394 24.88 -6.99 -18.32
N LYS A 395 24.21 -6.01 -18.95
CA LYS A 395 23.76 -4.79 -18.27
C LYS A 395 22.65 -5.09 -17.25
N TRP A 396 21.66 -5.91 -17.62
CA TRP A 396 20.59 -6.35 -16.73
C TRP A 396 21.11 -7.18 -15.55
N GLU A 397 22.09 -8.06 -15.78
CA GLU A 397 22.78 -8.84 -14.75
C GLU A 397 23.50 -7.94 -13.73
N ASN A 398 24.25 -6.93 -14.21
CA ASN A 398 24.90 -5.96 -13.33
C ASN A 398 23.88 -5.13 -12.52
N GLU A 399 22.77 -4.71 -13.12
CA GLU A 399 21.69 -4.02 -12.38
C GLU A 399 21.05 -4.92 -11.32
N LEU A 400 20.87 -6.21 -11.61
CA LEU A 400 20.32 -7.19 -10.67
C LEU A 400 21.30 -7.49 -9.53
N ASN A 401 22.60 -7.57 -9.79
CA ASN A 401 23.64 -7.71 -8.77
C ASN A 401 23.67 -6.48 -7.83
N LEU A 402 23.60 -5.26 -8.37
CA LEU A 402 23.51 -4.04 -7.53
C LEU A 402 22.25 -4.03 -6.65
N LYS A 403 21.10 -4.50 -7.18
CA LYS A 403 19.87 -4.67 -6.38
C LYS A 403 20.01 -5.76 -5.31
N LEU A 404 20.72 -6.85 -5.60
CA LEU A 404 21.02 -7.92 -4.65
C LEU A 404 21.90 -7.41 -3.50
N GLU A 405 23.01 -6.71 -3.80
CA GLU A 405 23.90 -6.10 -2.81
C GLU A 405 23.17 -5.08 -1.92
N SER A 406 22.28 -4.28 -2.51
CA SER A 406 21.42 -3.35 -1.77
C SER A 406 20.42 -4.09 -0.87
N ALA A 407 19.86 -5.22 -1.32
CA ALA A 407 18.94 -6.04 -0.53
C ALA A 407 19.67 -6.76 0.61
N ASP A 408 20.89 -7.25 0.39
CA ASP A 408 21.74 -7.82 1.44
C ASP A 408 22.16 -6.78 2.49
N SER A 409 22.49 -5.57 2.06
CA SER A 409 22.75 -4.44 2.96
C SER A 409 21.52 -4.14 3.82
N ALA A 410 20.32 -4.13 3.24
CA ALA A 410 19.07 -3.95 3.96
C ALA A 410 18.77 -5.11 4.93
N ARG A 411 19.01 -6.37 4.52
CA ARG A 411 18.90 -7.55 5.40
C ARG A 411 19.84 -7.46 6.60
N GLN A 412 21.08 -7.02 6.39
CA GLN A 412 22.04 -6.86 7.48
C GLN A 412 21.62 -5.76 8.46
N ILE A 413 21.09 -4.63 7.96
CA ILE A 413 20.53 -3.57 8.82
C ILE A 413 19.35 -4.11 9.64
N LEU A 414 18.43 -4.86 9.02
CA LEU A 414 17.28 -5.45 9.71
C LEU A 414 17.70 -6.43 10.81
N GLY A 415 18.60 -7.38 10.50
CA GLY A 415 19.10 -8.34 11.50
C GLY A 415 19.85 -7.67 12.66
N ASN A 416 20.54 -6.55 12.41
CA ASN A 416 21.15 -5.74 13.46
C ASN A 416 20.10 -5.03 14.33
N SER A 417 18.96 -4.58 13.76
CA SER A 417 17.86 -4.04 14.56
C SER A 417 17.12 -5.11 15.35
N ASP A 418 16.94 -6.31 14.80
CA ASP A 418 16.27 -7.43 15.48
C ASP A 418 17.09 -7.85 16.73
N HIS A 419 18.40 -8.07 16.59
CA HIS A 419 19.29 -8.31 17.74
C HIS A 419 19.22 -7.17 18.78
N ARG A 420 19.03 -5.92 18.34
CA ARG A 420 18.91 -4.78 19.26
C ARG A 420 17.55 -4.75 19.97
N ILE A 421 16.49 -5.24 19.34
CA ILE A 421 15.18 -5.42 19.97
C ILE A 421 15.28 -6.52 21.03
N ASP A 422 15.87 -7.68 20.71
CA ASP A 422 16.07 -8.79 21.64
C ASP A 422 16.88 -8.37 22.89
N ASP A 423 17.97 -7.61 22.71
CA ASP A 423 18.78 -7.05 23.80
C ASP A 423 17.98 -6.08 24.69
N LEU A 424 17.15 -5.23 24.09
CA LEU A 424 16.30 -4.30 24.84
C LEU A 424 15.15 -5.00 25.57
N GLU A 425 14.57 -6.06 24.99
CA GLU A 425 13.54 -6.88 25.63
C GLU A 425 14.11 -7.64 26.83
N LEU A 426 15.31 -8.23 26.70
CA LEU A 426 16.03 -8.88 27.81
C LEU A 426 16.34 -7.88 28.93
N GLN A 427 16.78 -6.66 28.60
CA GLN A 427 17.00 -5.59 29.58
C GLN A 427 15.71 -5.16 30.27
N LEU A 428 14.60 -5.04 29.53
CA LEU A 428 13.28 -4.73 30.09
C LEU A 428 12.81 -5.82 31.05
N GLN A 429 12.92 -7.10 30.66
CA GLN A 429 12.54 -8.24 31.51
C GLN A 429 13.37 -8.26 32.80
N LYS A 430 14.67 -7.98 32.71
CA LYS A 430 15.55 -7.82 33.89
C LYS A 430 15.07 -6.68 34.81
N CYS A 431 14.77 -5.50 34.25
CA CYS A 431 14.23 -4.38 35.03
C CYS A 431 12.89 -4.69 35.71
N ILE A 432 12.02 -5.49 35.07
CA ILE A 432 10.74 -5.94 35.66
C ILE A 432 11.01 -6.84 36.88
N ILE A 433 11.95 -7.77 36.78
CA ILE A 433 12.35 -8.65 37.89
C ILE A 433 12.93 -7.82 39.04
N GLU A 434 13.87 -6.92 38.75
CA GLU A 434 14.49 -6.04 39.76
C GLU A 434 13.45 -5.12 40.45
N LYS A 435 12.46 -4.59 39.71
CA LYS A 435 11.33 -3.83 40.28
C LYS A 435 10.52 -4.69 41.25
N ASN A 436 10.16 -5.91 40.86
CA ASN A 436 9.35 -6.81 41.70
C ASN A 436 10.11 -7.21 42.99
N ASP A 437 11.41 -7.49 42.91
CA ASP A 437 12.27 -7.76 44.07
C ASP A 437 12.34 -6.57 45.05
N LEU A 438 12.41 -5.34 44.52
CA LEU A 438 12.40 -4.13 45.35
C LEU A 438 11.03 -3.88 45.99
N GLU A 439 9.95 -4.16 45.27
CA GLU A 439 8.57 -4.02 45.75
C GLU A 439 8.28 -5.01 46.90
N ILE A 440 8.75 -6.26 46.79
CA ILE A 440 8.68 -7.26 47.89
C ILE A 440 9.44 -6.73 49.12
N LYS A 441 10.70 -6.31 48.97
CA LYS A 441 11.53 -5.79 50.07
C LYS A 441 10.91 -4.55 50.73
N MET A 442 10.25 -3.69 49.96
CA MET A 442 9.55 -2.51 50.48
C MET A 442 8.35 -2.92 51.35
N GLU A 443 7.52 -3.86 50.90
CA GLU A 443 6.37 -4.33 51.67
C GLU A 443 6.80 -5.10 52.92
N GLU A 444 7.87 -5.91 52.86
CA GLU A 444 8.50 -6.52 54.04
C GLU A 444 8.93 -5.46 55.08
N ALA A 445 9.64 -4.40 54.66
CA ALA A 445 10.10 -3.33 55.53
C ALA A 445 8.93 -2.54 56.17
N LYS A 446 7.84 -2.35 55.42
CA LYS A 446 6.60 -1.73 55.90
C LYS A 446 5.89 -2.60 56.94
N GLN A 447 5.78 -3.91 56.70
CA GLN A 447 5.22 -4.86 57.67
C GLN A 447 6.06 -4.93 58.95
N ASP A 448 7.38 -4.95 58.84
CA ASP A 448 8.29 -4.96 59.99
C ASP A 448 8.25 -3.66 60.80
N THR A 449 7.99 -2.52 60.16
CA THR A 449 7.71 -1.26 60.86
C THR A 449 6.41 -1.38 61.67
N GLY A 450 5.31 -1.82 61.04
CA GLY A 450 4.04 -2.05 61.74
C GLY A 450 4.14 -3.05 62.90
N ARG A 451 4.93 -4.13 62.75
CA ARG A 451 5.23 -5.09 63.84
C ARG A 451 5.99 -4.43 65.00
N LYS A 452 6.93 -3.52 64.72
CA LYS A 452 7.66 -2.76 65.76
C LYS A 452 6.74 -1.77 66.49
N ASP A 453 5.87 -1.08 65.76
CA ASP A 453 4.92 -0.12 66.33
C ASP A 453 3.95 -0.83 67.28
N ILE A 454 3.30 -1.91 66.82
CA ILE A 454 2.43 -2.78 67.65
C ILE A 454 3.17 -3.29 68.90
N LYS A 455 4.42 -3.75 68.75
CA LYS A 455 5.24 -4.21 69.89
C LYS A 455 5.53 -3.08 70.89
N SER A 456 5.71 -1.85 70.41
CA SER A 456 5.93 -0.68 71.27
C SER A 456 4.65 -0.29 72.02
N GLU A 457 3.49 -0.31 71.36
CA GLU A 457 2.19 -0.06 71.98
C GLU A 457 1.88 -1.10 73.06
N PHE A 458 2.11 -2.40 72.80
CA PHE A 458 1.98 -3.44 73.82
C PHE A 458 2.88 -3.19 75.04
N HIS A 459 4.10 -2.67 74.84
CA HIS A 459 4.99 -2.34 75.95
C HIS A 459 4.49 -1.14 76.77
N VAL A 460 3.92 -0.12 76.11
CA VAL A 460 3.27 1.02 76.77
C VAL A 460 2.02 0.57 77.54
N MET A 461 1.17 -0.25 76.94
CA MET A 461 -0.03 -0.81 77.59
C MET A 461 0.34 -1.67 78.81
N ALA A 462 1.33 -2.55 78.69
CA ALA A 462 1.81 -3.37 79.81
C ALA A 462 2.37 -2.52 80.95
N SER A 463 3.09 -1.43 80.63
CA SER A 463 3.62 -0.48 81.61
C SER A 463 2.51 0.31 82.31
N ALA A 464 1.48 0.73 81.56
CA ALA A 464 0.30 1.40 82.11
C ALA A 464 -0.49 0.47 83.04
N LEU A 465 -0.76 -0.76 82.61
CA LEU A 465 -1.44 -1.79 83.41
C LEU A 465 -0.67 -2.09 84.70
N SER A 466 0.66 -2.24 84.62
CA SER A 466 1.52 -2.47 85.79
C SER A 466 1.44 -1.32 86.80
N LYS A 467 1.42 -0.07 86.32
CA LYS A 467 1.27 1.12 87.15
C LYS A 467 -0.12 1.19 87.80
N GLU A 468 -1.18 0.88 87.06
CA GLU A 468 -2.55 0.86 87.57
C GLU A 468 -2.75 -0.26 88.61
N MET A 469 -2.19 -1.45 88.36
CA MET A 469 -2.16 -2.55 89.33
C MET A 469 -1.45 -2.15 90.63
N GLY A 470 -0.28 -1.51 90.55
CA GLY A 470 0.42 -0.98 91.73
C GLY A 470 -0.37 0.12 92.46
N MET A 471 -1.14 0.94 91.74
CA MET A 471 -2.07 1.90 92.36
C MET A 471 -3.23 1.20 93.08
N MET A 472 -3.81 0.15 92.49
CA MET A 472 -4.87 -0.65 93.11
C MET A 472 -4.36 -1.41 94.34
N GLU A 473 -3.18 -2.02 94.30
CA GLU A 473 -2.53 -2.64 95.47
C GLU A 473 -2.29 -1.60 96.58
N GLY A 474 -1.83 -0.40 96.23
CA GLY A 474 -1.66 0.71 97.16
C GLY A 474 -2.98 1.16 97.80
N GLN A 475 -4.08 1.21 97.04
CA GLN A 475 -5.40 1.47 97.59
C GLN A 475 -5.89 0.33 98.50
N LEU A 476 -5.78 -0.92 98.05
CA LEU A 476 -6.17 -2.11 98.81
C LEU A 476 -5.45 -2.18 100.15
N LYS A 477 -4.15 -1.85 100.19
CA LYS A 477 -3.39 -1.74 101.44
C LYS A 477 -3.96 -0.67 102.37
N ARG A 478 -4.24 0.54 101.87
CA ARG A 478 -4.87 1.61 102.68
C ARG A 478 -6.24 1.19 103.25
N TRP A 479 -7.07 0.55 102.43
CA TRP A 479 -8.37 0.02 102.86
C TRP A 479 -8.21 -1.05 103.95
N LYS A 480 -7.22 -1.95 103.79
CA LYS A 480 -6.88 -2.96 104.81
C LYS A 480 -6.43 -2.30 106.10
N ASP A 481 -5.50 -1.34 106.05
CA ASP A 481 -4.96 -0.65 107.22
C ASP A 481 -6.08 0.11 107.97
N ALA A 482 -6.92 0.86 107.25
CA ALA A 482 -8.09 1.56 107.80
C ALA A 482 -9.13 0.59 108.42
N ALA A 483 -9.32 -0.60 107.85
CA ALA A 483 -10.19 -1.62 108.43
C ALA A 483 -9.63 -2.18 109.76
N HIS A 484 -8.31 -2.37 109.88
CA HIS A 484 -7.69 -2.79 111.15
C HIS A 484 -7.81 -1.69 112.22
N GLU A 485 -7.62 -0.43 111.84
CA GLU A 485 -7.82 0.70 112.75
C GLU A 485 -9.28 0.78 113.24
N ALA A 486 -10.26 0.64 112.33
CA ALA A 486 -11.68 0.63 112.68
C ALA A 486 -12.05 -0.52 113.64
N VAL A 487 -11.44 -1.71 113.48
CA VAL A 487 -11.60 -2.82 114.42
C VAL A 487 -11.01 -2.47 115.79
N SER A 488 -9.78 -1.95 115.86
CA SER A 488 -9.15 -1.56 117.13
C SER A 488 -9.93 -0.45 117.87
N LEU A 489 -10.48 0.53 117.14
CA LEU A 489 -11.35 1.56 117.71
C LEU A 489 -12.67 0.97 118.22
N ARG A 490 -13.22 -0.04 117.54
CA ARG A 490 -14.44 -0.74 117.97
C ARG A 490 -14.20 -1.56 119.25
N GLU A 491 -13.06 -2.23 119.36
CA GLU A 491 -12.62 -2.95 120.56
C GLU A 491 -12.45 -2.01 121.76
N LYS A 492 -11.74 -0.88 121.58
CA LYS A 492 -11.63 0.18 122.60
C LYS A 492 -13.00 0.70 123.03
N THR A 493 -13.90 0.93 122.08
CA THR A 493 -15.27 1.38 122.36
C THR A 493 -16.07 0.34 123.15
N HIS A 494 -15.84 -0.95 122.90
CA HIS A 494 -16.48 -2.03 123.66
C HIS A 494 -15.96 -2.07 125.10
N SER A 495 -14.64 -2.03 125.31
CA SER A 495 -14.02 -1.98 126.63
C SER A 495 -14.47 -0.76 127.45
N LEU A 496 -14.56 0.43 126.83
CA LEU A 496 -15.12 1.62 127.49
C LEU A 496 -16.59 1.46 127.87
N ARG A 497 -17.39 0.75 127.05
CA ARG A 497 -18.79 0.45 127.35
C ARG A 497 -18.94 -0.54 128.50
N GLU A 498 -18.07 -1.54 128.61
CA GLU A 498 -18.03 -2.46 129.76
C GLU A 498 -17.65 -1.72 131.05
N ALA A 499 -16.62 -0.87 131.01
CA ALA A 499 -16.24 -0.03 132.13
C ALA A 499 -17.37 0.92 132.58
N LEU A 500 -18.07 1.54 131.62
CA LEU A 500 -19.25 2.36 131.89
C LEU A 500 -20.39 1.54 132.54
N SER A 501 -20.62 0.31 132.07
CA SER A 501 -21.61 -0.61 132.64
C SER A 501 -21.28 -0.96 134.09
N MET A 502 -20.01 -1.27 134.40
CA MET A 502 -19.57 -1.50 135.78
C MET A 502 -19.74 -0.25 136.65
N LYS A 503 -19.38 0.94 136.16
CA LYS A 503 -19.60 2.18 136.93
C LYS A 503 -21.08 2.48 137.15
N THR A 504 -21.94 2.10 136.21
CA THR A 504 -23.40 2.21 136.34
C THR A 504 -23.94 1.24 137.40
N SER A 505 -23.43 0.01 137.49
CA SER A 505 -23.84 -0.95 138.51
C SER A 505 -23.31 -0.62 139.91
N GLU A 506 -22.08 -0.10 140.02
CA GLU A 506 -21.54 0.50 141.25
C GLU A 506 -22.43 1.64 141.77
N LEU A 507 -22.79 2.59 140.89
CA LEU A 507 -23.64 3.73 141.24
C LEU A 507 -25.03 3.27 141.69
N LYS A 508 -25.59 2.25 141.05
CA LYS A 508 -26.86 1.62 141.47
C LYS A 508 -26.73 0.95 142.85
N SER A 509 -25.62 0.26 143.12
CA SER A 509 -25.36 -0.34 144.44
C SER A 509 -25.21 0.71 145.54
N LEU A 510 -24.48 1.79 145.29
CA LEU A 510 -24.37 2.95 146.19
C LEU A 510 -25.74 3.62 146.44
N THR A 511 -26.55 3.77 145.40
CA THR A 511 -27.91 4.31 145.51
C THR A 511 -28.79 3.44 146.40
N ASN A 512 -28.72 2.11 146.25
CA ASN A 512 -29.42 1.17 147.13
C ASN A 512 -28.95 1.29 148.59
N LYS A 513 -27.63 1.35 148.84
CA LYS A 513 -27.08 1.53 150.19
C LYS A 513 -27.52 2.85 150.84
N CYS A 514 -27.56 3.95 150.08
CA CYS A 514 -28.10 5.22 150.57
C CYS A 514 -29.59 5.10 150.91
N ALA A 515 -30.37 4.36 150.13
CA ALA A 515 -31.79 4.12 150.42
C ALA A 515 -31.97 3.26 151.70
N GLU A 516 -31.15 2.23 151.90
CA GLU A 516 -31.10 1.44 153.14
C GLU A 516 -30.76 2.31 154.36
N GLN A 517 -29.70 3.13 154.28
CA GLN A 517 -29.34 4.07 155.34
C GLN A 517 -30.45 5.10 155.63
N VAL A 518 -31.19 5.56 154.62
CA VAL A 518 -32.35 6.46 154.82
C VAL A 518 -33.51 5.74 155.53
N LEU A 519 -33.71 4.44 155.29
CA LEU A 519 -34.69 3.64 156.03
C LEU A 519 -34.24 3.39 157.48
N GLU A 520 -32.95 3.15 157.71
CA GLU A 520 -32.36 3.01 159.05
C GLU A 520 -32.44 4.33 159.84
N ILE A 521 -32.14 5.47 159.23
CA ILE A 521 -32.34 6.80 159.84
C ILE A 521 -33.81 7.03 160.21
N LYS A 522 -34.77 6.59 159.37
CA LYS A 522 -36.20 6.66 159.71
C LYS A 522 -36.55 5.77 160.91
N SER A 523 -36.03 4.55 161.00
CA SER A 523 -36.32 3.66 162.13
C SER A 523 -35.71 4.20 163.44
N LEU A 524 -34.46 4.68 163.41
CA LEU A 524 -33.82 5.34 164.54
C LEU A 524 -34.61 6.57 165.00
N LYS A 525 -35.13 7.37 164.07
CA LYS A 525 -35.99 8.51 164.40
C LYS A 525 -37.28 8.07 165.13
N THR A 526 -37.96 7.02 164.66
CA THR A 526 -39.14 6.49 165.35
C THR A 526 -38.83 5.92 166.74
N LEU A 527 -37.63 5.35 166.95
CA LEU A 527 -37.16 4.92 168.26
C LEU A 527 -36.90 6.12 169.20
N THR A 528 -36.29 7.19 168.69
CA THR A 528 -36.08 8.43 169.45
C THR A 528 -37.40 9.08 169.87
N GLU A 529 -38.39 9.16 168.95
CA GLU A 529 -39.74 9.65 169.25
C GLU A 529 -40.44 8.80 170.34
N LYS A 530 -40.19 7.49 170.37
CA LYS A 530 -40.73 6.58 171.38
C LYS A 530 -40.09 6.79 172.77
N LEU A 531 -38.75 6.85 172.83
CA LEU A 531 -38.00 7.15 174.07
C LEU A 531 -38.39 8.52 174.65
N GLN A 532 -38.60 9.53 173.79
CA GLN A 532 -39.03 10.85 174.22
C GLN A 532 -40.41 10.84 174.88
N LYS A 533 -41.28 9.91 174.48
CA LYS A 533 -42.62 9.71 175.07
C LYS A 533 -42.56 9.00 176.41
N GLU A 534 -41.73 7.95 176.53
CA GLU A 534 -41.45 7.26 177.81
C GLU A 534 -40.84 8.25 178.84
N ASN A 535 -40.00 9.19 178.39
CA ASN A 535 -39.43 10.22 179.26
C ASN A 535 -40.49 11.19 179.82
N GLN A 536 -41.50 11.56 179.02
CA GLN A 536 -42.64 12.38 179.47
C GLN A 536 -43.54 11.63 180.47
N GLU A 537 -43.70 10.32 180.32
CA GLU A 537 -44.45 9.48 181.27
C GLU A 537 -43.71 9.35 182.62
N LEU A 538 -42.38 9.27 182.61
CA LEU A 538 -41.56 9.27 183.83
C LEU A 538 -41.58 10.61 184.57
N GLU A 539 -41.60 11.73 183.83
CA GLU A 539 -41.71 13.08 184.39
C GLU A 539 -43.06 13.30 185.09
N PHE A 540 -44.15 12.74 184.53
CA PHE A 540 -45.49 12.74 185.16
C PHE A 540 -45.55 11.88 186.45
N ILE A 541 -44.83 10.76 186.50
CA ILE A 541 -44.78 9.88 187.69
C ILE A 541 -44.00 10.54 188.85
N LEU A 542 -42.98 11.36 188.55
CA LEU A 542 -42.23 12.11 189.56
C LEU A 542 -43.08 13.20 190.24
N ASP A 543 -43.91 13.91 189.48
CA ASP A 543 -44.76 15.00 190.01
C ASP A 543 -45.84 14.46 190.98
N MET A 544 -46.38 13.27 190.70
CA MET A 544 -47.37 12.57 191.55
C MET A 544 -46.84 12.14 192.93
N HIS A 545 -45.52 12.02 193.12
CA HIS A 545 -44.94 11.58 194.40
C HIS A 545 -44.62 12.71 195.39
N GLY A 546 -44.91 13.96 195.03
CA GLY A 546 -44.54 15.15 195.83
C GLY A 546 -45.54 15.62 196.90
N GLN A 547 -46.69 14.95 197.10
CA GLN A 547 -47.82 15.50 197.88
C GLN A 547 -48.41 14.56 198.95
N GLU A 548 -47.57 13.92 199.78
CA GLU A 548 -48.04 13.36 201.06
C GLU A 548 -46.98 13.40 202.18
N ASN A 549 -47.37 13.97 203.34
CA ASN A 549 -46.73 14.02 204.67
C ASN A 549 -45.74 15.16 205.08
N TYR A 550 -46.25 15.95 206.04
CA TYR A 550 -45.63 16.54 207.25
C TYR A 550 -44.51 17.59 207.20
N ASP A 551 -44.92 18.85 207.37
CA ASP A 551 -44.90 19.60 208.66
C ASP A 551 -43.64 19.55 209.58
N LYS A 552 -43.24 20.75 210.05
CA LYS A 552 -42.24 21.11 211.09
C LYS A 552 -40.74 21.25 210.74
N SER A 553 -40.39 22.53 210.55
CA SER A 553 -39.40 23.26 211.38
C SER A 553 -37.88 23.02 211.21
N SER A 554 -37.29 23.91 210.39
CA SER A 554 -36.13 24.75 210.74
C SER A 554 -34.86 24.12 211.37
N LEU A 555 -33.73 24.14 210.63
CA LEU A 555 -32.63 25.09 210.88
C LEU A 555 -31.53 25.05 209.79
N ASN A 556 -31.42 26.15 209.04
CA ASN A 556 -30.22 26.99 208.83
C ASN A 556 -28.85 26.46 208.28
N LEU A 557 -28.18 27.40 207.57
CA LEU A 557 -26.82 27.40 206.99
C LEU A 557 -26.52 26.37 205.87
N HIS A 558 -25.61 26.59 204.92
CA HIS A 558 -25.00 27.71 204.16
C HIS A 558 -23.74 27.10 203.50
N CYS A 559 -23.21 27.76 202.45
CA CYS A 559 -21.90 27.48 201.82
C CYS A 559 -21.79 26.23 200.93
N TRP A 560 -21.19 26.28 199.72
CA TRP A 560 -20.86 27.38 198.80
C TRP A 560 -20.38 26.76 197.45
N PHE A 561 -20.60 27.47 196.32
CA PHE A 561 -19.59 27.91 195.31
C PHE A 561 -18.36 27.00 194.98
N ILE A 562 -17.85 26.79 193.74
CA ILE A 562 -17.41 27.74 192.69
C ILE A 562 -17.28 27.04 191.29
N ILE A 563 -17.94 27.57 190.25
CA ILE A 563 -17.46 28.04 188.91
C ILE A 563 -16.21 27.38 188.24
N SER A 564 -16.31 26.99 186.95
CA SER A 564 -15.49 27.56 185.83
C SER A 564 -15.84 27.02 184.40
N PRO A 565 -15.87 27.86 183.34
CA PRO A 565 -16.10 27.44 181.94
C PRO A 565 -14.95 27.73 180.95
N THR A 566 -14.86 26.96 179.85
CA THR A 566 -14.20 27.25 178.53
C THR A 566 -14.60 26.12 177.58
N LEU A 567 -14.99 26.25 176.30
CA LEU A 567 -14.79 27.23 175.22
C LEU A 567 -13.43 27.16 174.47
N HIS A 568 -13.41 26.37 173.40
CA HIS A 568 -12.59 26.48 172.16
C HIS A 568 -13.32 25.57 171.14
N VAL A 569 -13.71 25.94 169.91
CA VAL A 569 -13.21 26.91 168.92
C VAL A 569 -11.81 26.60 168.43
N VAL A 570 -11.74 25.78 167.37
CA VAL A 570 -10.80 26.01 166.25
C VAL A 570 -11.61 25.96 164.96
N ILE A 571 -11.74 27.13 164.32
CA ILE A 571 -12.06 27.29 162.90
C ILE A 571 -10.74 27.73 162.24
N PHE A 572 -10.38 27.13 161.10
CA PHE A 572 -9.49 27.57 160.01
C PHE A 572 -9.01 26.30 159.25
N GLU A 573 -8.84 26.25 157.93
CA GLU A 573 -9.31 27.14 156.86
C GLU A 573 -9.34 26.38 155.51
N ARG A 574 -9.91 27.04 154.51
CA ARG A 574 -9.95 26.68 153.08
C ARG A 574 -8.60 26.18 152.51
N ARG A 575 -8.67 25.20 151.60
CA ARG A 575 -8.50 25.48 150.15
C ARG A 575 -8.85 24.32 149.22
N LEU A 576 -9.84 24.60 148.39
CA LEU A 576 -9.90 24.27 146.97
C LEU A 576 -8.53 23.95 146.32
N LYS A 577 -8.49 22.84 145.58
CA LYS A 577 -7.99 22.86 144.20
C LYS A 577 -8.78 21.87 143.34
N VAL A 578 -9.71 22.41 142.56
CA VAL A 578 -10.30 21.71 141.42
C VAL A 578 -9.26 21.74 140.30
N SER A 579 -8.94 20.58 139.74
CA SER A 579 -8.34 20.45 138.42
C SER A 579 -8.87 19.14 137.86
N ILE A 580 -9.98 19.26 137.13
CA ILE A 580 -10.54 18.18 136.33
C ILE A 580 -9.72 18.10 135.04
N LEU A 581 -9.45 16.86 134.63
CA LEU A 581 -8.98 16.46 133.31
C LEU A 581 -10.04 15.49 132.76
#